data_AF-A0A7K3XMD2-F1
#
_entry.id   AF-A0A7K3XMD2-F1
#
_cell.length_a   1.000
_cell.length_b   1.000
_cell.length_c   1.000
_cell.angle_alpha   90.00
_cell.angle_beta   90.00
_cell.angle_gamma   90.00
#
_symmetry.space_group_name_H-M   'P 1'
#
loop_
_entity.id
_entity.type
_entity.pdbx_description
1 polymer ?
#
loop_
_entity_poly.entity_id
_entity_poly.type
_entity_poly.pdbx_seq_one_letter_code
_entity_poly.pdbx_strand_id
1 'polypeptide(L)'
;MAEITLTKDHLANFSNDMDKQEEMLTDAEINALAQKVNNKINLPFLSEEKELVVFAKLVKWIDRELYKILPNEYYNLLNDISDGLTIQEANDLEKRLTPLINNVINIPILSEKLEEKLIRMVLGAMVKGSKLDEVVVPS
;
A
#
# COMPACT_ATOMS: atom_id res chain seq x y z
N MET A 1 17.97 8.87 30.50
CA MET A 1 17.46 8.84 29.12
C MET A 1 18.09 10.01 28.39
N ALA A 2 18.56 9.84 27.17
CA ALA A 2 19.12 10.96 26.39
C ALA A 2 17.98 11.88 25.93
N GLU A 3 18.19 13.19 25.98
CA GLU A 3 17.24 14.19 25.49
C GLU A 3 17.41 14.30 23.97
N ILE A 4 16.46 13.75 23.21
CA ILE A 4 16.45 13.81 21.75
C ILE A 4 15.73 15.10 21.34
N THR A 5 16.43 15.97 20.61
CA THR A 5 15.89 17.24 20.10
C THR A 5 15.99 17.32 18.58
N LEU A 6 14.97 17.90 17.94
CA LEU A 6 14.97 18.13 16.50
C LEU A 6 16.04 19.17 16.15
N THR A 7 16.91 18.85 15.19
CA THR A 7 17.92 19.77 14.68
C THR A 7 17.30 20.71 13.65
N LYS A 8 17.96 21.84 13.39
CA LYS A 8 17.54 22.77 12.33
C LYS A 8 17.53 22.12 10.95
N ASP A 9 18.41 21.16 10.72
CA ASP A 9 18.50 20.42 9.46
C ASP A 9 17.30 19.47 9.29
N HIS A 10 16.83 18.83 10.36
CA HIS A 10 15.58 18.05 10.32
C HIS A 10 14.41 18.94 9.92
N LEU A 11 14.27 20.11 10.57
CA LEU A 11 13.18 21.05 10.30
C LEU A 11 13.22 21.64 8.89
N ALA A 12 14.42 21.88 8.34
CA ALA A 12 14.59 22.42 6.99
C ALA A 12 14.22 21.42 5.90
N ASN A 13 14.34 20.11 6.18
CA ASN A 13 14.04 19.05 5.22
C ASN A 13 12.57 18.63 5.20
N PHE A 14 11.78 18.96 6.24
CA PHE A 14 10.37 18.58 6.32
C PHE A 14 9.56 19.00 5.09
N SER A 15 9.70 20.23 4.61
CA SER A 15 8.94 20.69 3.44
C SER A 15 9.33 19.94 2.17
N ASN A 16 10.63 19.70 1.95
CA ASN A 16 11.09 18.97 0.76
C ASN A 16 10.68 17.50 0.78
N ASP A 17 10.69 16.87 1.95
CA ASP A 17 10.27 15.49 2.12
C ASP A 17 8.76 15.36 1.95
N MET A 18 7.96 16.23 2.59
CA MET A 18 6.49 16.18 2.48
C MET A 18 5.95 16.48 1.07
N ASP A 19 6.71 17.21 0.25
CA ASP A 19 6.29 17.60 -1.11
C ASP A 19 6.72 16.60 -2.20
N LYS A 20 7.66 15.69 -1.92
CA LYS A 20 8.17 14.70 -2.89
C LYS A 20 7.25 13.48 -3.00
N GLN A 21 6.29 13.51 -3.92
CA GLN A 21 5.51 12.32 -4.31
C GLN A 21 6.41 11.28 -5.00
N GLU A 22 7.01 10.37 -4.23
CA GLU A 22 7.62 9.15 -4.75
C GLU A 22 6.59 8.02 -4.65
N GLU A 23 6.17 7.47 -5.80
CA GLU A 23 5.33 6.27 -5.86
C GLU A 23 6.20 5.06 -5.44
N MET A 24 5.73 4.26 -4.48
CA MET A 24 6.50 3.09 -4.01
C MET A 24 6.48 1.94 -4.99
N LEU A 25 5.33 1.71 -5.63
CA LEU A 25 5.20 0.56 -6.52
C LEU A 25 5.74 0.90 -7.90
N THR A 26 6.70 0.09 -8.36
CA THR A 26 7.13 0.11 -9.75
C THR A 26 6.00 -0.35 -10.67
N ASP A 27 6.05 0.03 -11.95
CA ASP A 27 5.07 -0.43 -12.96
C ASP A 27 4.96 -1.95 -13.01
N ALA A 28 6.07 -2.67 -12.76
CA ALA A 28 6.10 -4.13 -12.71
C ALA A 28 5.33 -4.68 -11.51
N GLU A 29 5.47 -4.07 -10.34
CA GLU A 29 4.75 -4.46 -9.12
C GLU A 29 3.27 -4.11 -9.20
N ILE A 30 2.94 -2.93 -9.75
CA ILE A 30 1.55 -2.56 -10.05
C ILE A 30 0.90 -3.60 -10.94
N ASN A 31 1.57 -3.98 -12.05
CA ASN A 31 1.04 -5.00 -12.95
C ASN A 31 0.90 -6.37 -12.26
N ALA A 32 1.91 -6.81 -11.51
CA ALA A 32 1.86 -8.09 -10.80
C ALA A 32 0.73 -8.13 -9.76
N LEU A 33 0.51 -7.04 -9.02
CA LEU A 33 -0.60 -6.92 -8.09
C LEU A 33 -1.95 -6.89 -8.80
N ALA A 34 -2.07 -6.10 -9.87
CA ALA A 34 -3.29 -6.03 -10.65
C ALA A 34 -3.70 -7.41 -11.20
N GLN A 35 -2.74 -8.20 -11.71
CA GLN A 35 -3.01 -9.56 -12.18
C GLN A 35 -3.49 -10.47 -11.04
N LYS A 36 -2.87 -10.39 -9.86
CA LYS A 36 -3.31 -11.17 -8.70
C LYS A 36 -4.71 -10.80 -8.22
N VAL A 37 -5.03 -9.51 -8.22
CA VAL A 37 -6.36 -9.02 -7.86
C VAL A 37 -7.37 -9.50 -8.88
N ASN A 38 -7.08 -9.35 -10.17
CA ASN A 38 -7.91 -9.79 -11.28
C ASN A 38 -8.26 -11.28 -11.19
N ASN A 39 -7.29 -12.12 -10.82
CA ASN A 39 -7.51 -13.56 -10.63
C ASN A 39 -8.36 -13.91 -9.39
N LYS A 40 -8.60 -12.95 -8.48
CA LYS A 40 -9.27 -13.17 -7.19
C LYS A 40 -10.59 -12.39 -7.03
N ILE A 41 -10.80 -11.38 -7.85
CA ILE A 41 -11.95 -10.47 -7.81
C ILE A 41 -12.38 -10.25 -9.25
N ASN A 42 -13.64 -10.57 -9.55
CA ASN A 42 -14.24 -10.38 -10.86
C ASN A 42 -15.17 -9.15 -10.82
N LEU A 43 -15.00 -8.20 -11.74
CA LEU A 43 -15.87 -7.04 -11.88
C LEU A 43 -16.97 -7.31 -12.91
N PRO A 44 -18.26 -7.29 -12.54
CA PRO A 44 -19.32 -7.55 -13.51
C PRO A 44 -19.29 -6.52 -14.65
N PHE A 45 -19.70 -6.95 -15.84
CA PHE A 45 -19.84 -6.11 -17.05
C PHE A 45 -18.53 -5.63 -17.69
N LEU A 46 -17.38 -6.09 -17.21
CA LEU A 46 -16.07 -5.86 -17.84
C LEU A 46 -15.51 -7.15 -18.44
N SER A 47 -14.59 -7.00 -19.38
CA SER A 47 -13.75 -8.11 -19.85
C SER A 47 -12.49 -8.18 -19.00
N GLU A 48 -11.87 -9.35 -18.88
CA GLU A 48 -10.62 -9.57 -18.13
C GLU A 48 -9.55 -8.50 -18.38
N GLU A 49 -9.33 -8.13 -19.65
CA GLU A 49 -8.36 -7.09 -20.00
C GLU A 49 -8.72 -5.72 -19.40
N LYS A 50 -10.01 -5.36 -19.38
CA LYS A 50 -10.49 -4.10 -18.79
C LYS A 50 -10.46 -4.15 -17.27
N GLU A 51 -10.77 -5.29 -16.68
CA GLU A 51 -10.66 -5.52 -15.24
C GLU A 51 -9.23 -5.31 -14.77
N LEU A 52 -8.25 -5.90 -15.47
CA LEU A 52 -6.84 -5.72 -15.18
C LEU A 52 -6.41 -4.24 -15.21
N VAL A 53 -6.87 -3.48 -16.22
CA VAL A 53 -6.60 -2.04 -16.32
C VAL A 53 -7.23 -1.26 -15.16
N VAL A 54 -8.45 -1.62 -14.75
CA VAL A 54 -9.12 -1.01 -13.59
C VAL A 54 -8.34 -1.32 -12.31
N PHE A 55 -7.95 -2.57 -12.08
CA PHE A 55 -7.19 -2.95 -10.90
C PHE A 55 -5.81 -2.29 -10.87
N ALA A 56 -5.09 -2.16 -11.99
CA ALA A 56 -3.83 -1.44 -12.04
C ALA A 56 -4.00 0.03 -11.61
N LYS A 57 -5.08 0.69 -12.06
CA LYS A 57 -5.40 2.06 -11.63
C LYS A 57 -5.75 2.13 -10.15
N LEU A 58 -6.50 1.17 -9.62
CA LEU A 58 -6.86 1.11 -8.21
C LEU A 58 -5.65 0.87 -7.32
N VAL A 59 -4.76 -0.07 -7.69
CA VAL A 59 -3.50 -0.33 -6.98
C VAL A 59 -2.66 0.93 -6.93
N LYS A 60 -2.46 1.60 -8.08
CA LYS A 60 -1.73 2.87 -8.15
C LYS A 60 -2.39 3.99 -7.34
N TRP A 61 -3.71 4.02 -7.29
CA TRP A 61 -4.43 4.99 -6.48
C TRP A 61 -4.25 4.72 -4.98
N ILE A 62 -4.36 3.47 -4.54
CA ILE A 62 -4.12 3.07 -3.14
C ILE A 62 -2.70 3.45 -2.70
N ASP A 63 -1.69 3.21 -3.53
CA ASP A 63 -0.29 3.61 -3.27
C ASP A 63 -0.17 5.13 -3.01
N ARG A 64 -0.82 5.93 -3.85
CA ARG A 64 -0.83 7.39 -3.70
C ARG A 64 -1.60 7.88 -2.48
N GLU A 65 -2.70 7.22 -2.10
CA GLU A 65 -3.44 7.59 -0.88
C GLU A 65 -2.64 7.20 0.37
N LEU A 66 -1.95 6.07 0.33
CA LEU A 66 -1.04 5.66 1.40
C LEU A 66 0.06 6.70 1.66
N TYR A 67 0.67 7.23 0.60
CA TYR A 67 1.66 8.30 0.70
C TYR A 67 1.10 9.54 1.41
N LYS A 68 -0.17 9.91 1.17
CA LYS A 68 -0.78 11.09 1.80
C LYS A 68 -1.09 10.92 3.28
N ILE A 69 -1.34 9.69 3.71
CA ILE A 69 -1.81 9.38 5.08
C ILE A 69 -0.63 9.07 6.00
N LEU A 70 0.46 8.52 5.45
CA LEU A 70 1.63 8.13 6.23
C LEU A 70 2.71 9.22 6.21
N PRO A 71 3.28 9.58 7.38
CA PRO A 71 4.54 10.31 7.39
C PRO A 71 5.61 9.52 6.62
N ASN A 72 6.50 10.21 5.92
CA ASN A 72 7.51 9.59 5.06
C ASN A 72 8.35 8.55 5.78
N GLU A 73 8.60 8.69 7.08
CA GLU A 73 9.34 7.70 7.86
C GLU A 73 8.60 6.36 7.94
N TYR A 74 7.27 6.38 8.09
CA TYR A 74 6.45 5.16 8.06
C TYR A 74 6.26 4.64 6.63
N TYR A 75 6.21 5.53 5.65
CA TYR A 75 6.13 5.17 4.24
C TYR A 75 7.43 4.50 3.75
N ASN A 76 8.59 5.05 4.13
CA ASN A 76 9.91 4.47 3.83
C ASN A 76 10.14 3.14 4.55
N LEU A 77 9.62 2.98 5.77
CA LEU A 77 9.61 1.69 6.46
C LEU A 77 8.85 0.60 5.69
N LEU A 78 7.86 0.97 4.87
CA LEU A 78 7.18 0.04 3.96
C LEU A 78 8.06 -0.33 2.76
N ASN A 79 9.02 0.50 2.39
CA ASN A 79 9.83 0.36 1.17
C ASN A 79 11.10 -0.46 1.45
N ASP A 80 11.73 -0.21 2.60
CA ASP A 80 13.00 -0.82 3.03
C ASP A 80 12.82 -2.13 3.80
N ILE A 81 11.76 -2.90 3.52
CA ILE A 81 11.46 -4.15 4.23
C ILE A 81 12.48 -5.27 3.96
N SER A 82 13.43 -5.02 3.05
CA SER A 82 14.66 -5.80 2.95
C SER A 82 15.50 -5.81 4.23
N ASP A 83 15.30 -4.90 5.21
CA ASP A 83 16.31 -4.66 6.27
C ASP A 83 15.81 -4.57 7.73
N GLY A 84 14.69 -5.23 8.12
CA GLY A 84 14.51 -5.48 9.58
C GLY A 84 13.12 -5.72 10.17
N LEU A 85 12.04 -5.72 9.39
CA LEU A 85 10.71 -6.06 9.94
C LEU A 85 10.49 -7.57 9.96
N THR A 86 10.08 -8.10 11.10
CA THR A 86 9.59 -9.47 11.21
C THR A 86 8.23 -9.61 10.53
N ILE A 87 7.88 -10.83 10.10
CA ILE A 87 6.55 -11.15 9.53
C ILE A 87 5.41 -10.70 10.46
N GLN A 88 5.62 -10.78 11.78
CA GLN A 88 4.63 -10.36 12.76
C GLN A 88 4.42 -8.84 12.76
N GLU A 89 5.51 -8.05 12.73
CA GLU A 89 5.42 -6.60 12.65
C GLU A 89 4.79 -6.13 11.34
N ALA A 90 5.10 -6.82 10.23
CA ALA A 90 4.45 -6.60 8.93
C ALA A 90 2.93 -6.81 9.01
N ASN A 91 2.48 -7.93 9.60
CA ASN A 91 1.06 -8.23 9.75
C ASN A 91 0.35 -7.23 10.70
N ASP A 92 1.03 -6.79 11.76
CA ASP A 92 0.45 -5.83 12.69
C ASP A 92 0.35 -4.42 12.08
N LEU A 93 1.29 -4.04 11.23
CA LEU A 93 1.21 -2.81 10.45
C LEU A 93 0.07 -2.88 9.44
N GLU A 94 -0.03 -3.95 8.65
CA GLU A 94 -1.14 -4.19 7.71
C GLU A 94 -2.51 -4.04 8.41
N LYS A 95 -2.69 -4.69 9.57
CA LYS A 95 -3.94 -4.63 10.35
C LYS A 95 -4.29 -3.22 10.82
N ARG A 96 -3.29 -2.39 11.15
CA ARG A 96 -3.51 -1.01 11.60
C ARG A 96 -3.83 -0.08 10.43
N LEU A 97 -3.17 -0.29 9.29
CA LEU A 97 -3.33 0.58 8.11
C LEU A 97 -4.60 0.29 7.33
N THR A 98 -5.00 -0.97 7.22
CA THR A 98 -6.20 -1.39 6.49
C THR A 98 -7.45 -0.55 6.82
N PRO A 99 -7.88 -0.41 8.09
CA PRO A 99 -9.07 0.38 8.42
C PRO A 99 -8.87 1.88 8.19
N LEU A 100 -7.65 2.41 8.29
CA LEU A 100 -7.38 3.83 8.02
C LEU A 100 -7.58 4.12 6.53
N ILE A 101 -7.04 3.26 5.67
CA ILE A 101 -7.16 3.39 4.22
C ILE A 101 -8.59 3.14 3.76
N ASN A 102 -9.28 2.12 4.29
CA ASN A 102 -10.68 1.84 3.95
C ASN A 102 -11.65 2.96 4.35
N ASN A 103 -11.24 3.89 5.23
CA ASN A 103 -12.04 5.07 5.53
C ASN A 103 -11.77 6.24 4.57
N VAL A 104 -10.64 6.23 3.87
CA VAL A 104 -10.21 7.31 2.96
C VAL A 104 -10.50 6.94 1.51
N ILE A 105 -10.24 5.68 1.17
CA ILE A 105 -10.58 5.06 -0.09
C ILE A 105 -12.04 4.62 0.01
N ASN A 106 -12.78 4.84 -1.06
CA ASN A 106 -14.11 4.29 -1.27
C ASN A 106 -14.22 4.06 -2.77
N ILE A 107 -14.32 2.79 -3.18
CA ILE A 107 -14.34 2.34 -4.56
C ILE A 107 -15.80 2.02 -4.93
N PRO A 108 -16.52 2.90 -5.66
CA PRO A 108 -17.96 2.77 -5.86
C PRO A 108 -18.44 1.50 -6.56
N ILE A 109 -17.53 0.80 -7.25
CA ILE A 109 -17.82 -0.42 -8.01
C ILE A 109 -17.53 -1.71 -7.22
N LEU A 110 -16.96 -1.58 -6.02
CA LEU A 110 -16.69 -2.70 -5.11
C LEU A 110 -17.64 -2.62 -3.92
N SER A 111 -17.97 -3.78 -3.36
CA SER A 111 -18.55 -3.81 -2.01
C SER A 111 -17.45 -3.54 -0.98
N GLU A 112 -17.81 -3.00 0.19
CA GLU A 112 -16.88 -2.79 1.31
C GLU A 112 -15.98 -4.01 1.59
N LYS A 113 -16.55 -5.22 1.53
CA LYS A 113 -15.77 -6.46 1.73
C LYS A 113 -14.71 -6.68 0.65
N LEU A 114 -15.02 -6.35 -0.61
CA LEU A 114 -14.07 -6.48 -1.72
C LEU A 114 -13.04 -5.36 -1.71
N GLU A 115 -13.44 -4.16 -1.28
CA GLU A 115 -12.55 -3.04 -1.08
C GLU A 115 -11.52 -3.33 0.02
N GLU A 116 -11.97 -3.76 1.20
CA GLU A 116 -11.09 -4.15 2.30
C GLU A 116 -10.11 -5.26 1.85
N LYS A 117 -10.62 -6.25 1.09
CA LYS A 117 -9.80 -7.32 0.51
C LYS A 117 -8.75 -6.76 -0.46
N LEU A 118 -9.11 -5.81 -1.31
CA LEU A 118 -8.19 -5.15 -2.24
C LEU A 118 -7.11 -4.38 -1.50
N ILE A 119 -7.50 -3.54 -0.53
CA ILE A 119 -6.60 -2.74 0.29
C ILE A 119 -5.60 -3.63 1.02
N ARG A 120 -6.06 -4.72 1.66
CA ARG A 120 -5.19 -5.70 2.32
C ARG A 120 -4.20 -6.35 1.37
N MET A 121 -4.62 -6.69 0.14
CA MET A 121 -3.71 -7.29 -0.84
C MET A 121 -2.61 -6.32 -1.29
N VAL A 122 -2.95 -5.04 -1.49
CA VAL A 122 -1.98 -4.00 -1.86
C VAL A 122 -1.03 -3.72 -0.70
N LEU A 123 -1.57 -3.50 0.50
CA LEU A 123 -0.79 -3.31 1.72
C LEU A 123 0.13 -4.49 2.00
N GLY A 124 -0.39 -5.71 1.98
CA GLY A 124 0.40 -6.91 2.25
C GLY A 124 1.54 -7.11 1.24
N ALA A 125 1.39 -6.61 0.00
CA ALA A 125 2.46 -6.65 -0.99
C ALA A 125 3.53 -5.57 -0.75
N MET A 126 3.12 -4.37 -0.35
CA MET A 126 4.04 -3.30 0.05
C MET A 126 4.80 -3.70 1.31
N VAL A 127 4.09 -4.15 2.36
CA VAL A 127 4.65 -4.47 3.67
C VAL A 127 5.49 -5.77 3.66
N LYS A 128 5.50 -6.56 2.59
CA LYS A 128 6.31 -7.80 2.52
C LYS A 128 7.49 -7.67 1.55
N GLY A 129 7.83 -6.45 1.15
CA GLY A 129 8.99 -6.19 0.29
C GLY A 129 8.96 -7.02 -0.99
N SER A 130 7.80 -7.04 -1.66
CA SER A 130 7.63 -7.67 -2.98
C SER A 130 7.99 -9.16 -3.07
N LYS A 131 8.00 -9.90 -1.95
CA LYS A 131 7.82 -11.37 -1.98
C LYS A 131 6.35 -11.69 -2.10
N LEU A 132 5.88 -11.53 -3.33
CA LEU A 132 4.53 -11.79 -3.78
C LEU A 132 4.04 -13.24 -3.46
N ASP A 133 4.94 -14.17 -3.14
CA ASP A 133 4.59 -15.57 -2.87
C ASP A 133 4.10 -15.85 -1.43
N GLU A 134 4.20 -14.89 -0.49
CA GLU A 134 3.85 -15.10 0.93
C GLU A 134 2.61 -14.32 1.41
N VAL A 135 1.86 -13.69 0.51
CA VAL A 135 0.56 -13.06 0.84
C VAL A 135 -0.51 -14.15 0.97
N VAL A 136 -0.48 -14.86 2.09
CA VAL A 136 -1.57 -15.75 2.52
C VAL A 136 -2.75 -14.88 2.90
N VAL A 137 -3.78 -14.89 2.06
CA VAL A 137 -5.08 -14.30 2.38
C VAL A 137 -5.81 -15.32 3.25
N PRO A 138 -6.10 -15.04 4.54
CA PRO A 138 -6.99 -15.91 5.29
C PRO A 138 -8.37 -15.91 4.63
N SER A 139 -8.90 -17.11 4.43
CA SER A 139 -10.18 -17.43 3.79
C SER A 139 -11.37 -16.72 4.41
#